data_AF-A0A7L5JPZ7-F1
#
_entry.id   AF-A0A7L5JPZ7-F1
#
_cell.length_a   1.000
_cell.length_b   1.000
_cell.length_c   1.000
_cell.angle_alpha   90.00
_cell.angle_beta   90.00
_cell.angle_gamma   90.00
#
_symmetry.space_group_name_H-M   'P 1'
#
loop_
_entity.id
_entity.type
_entity.pdbx_description
1 polymer ?
#
loop_
_entity_poly.entity_id
_entity_poly.type
_entity_poly.pdbx_seq_one_letter_code
_entity_poly.pdbx_strand_id
1 'polypeptide(L)'
;MNKNTLKSKEVFLYGILGIPIAFLGFPLYIYLPTFYVEHIGLSIGFVGFILLIARILDMIADPFIGRFCDIYSTKFKIIFISSFFLIAGLFFLIKPFYNSYIWLFVFSIITYISYSFVLIPYLSLNSILSNNEKDNTRLAFSREIFIIIGVLISLLIPYIFLVSKDSKKSLEILLYFILAIFPIISIIFYTKLKSLEIKNKNIVHNNFLESLKNFFISYPNQKRLFFAFLFNNLANALPATLFLFFVKYILVLEDKTGLFLIIYFLSAIVTFPIWIKISNKLSKKTTWILSIIIAISAFIFVPFLNEGDFIYFTLICFFTGMCLGADMALPSSIQADVANFTKQKEDLTGVLFGFWAMITKLSLALAVAISFITLEFTNFENENINQYSIFAIIFLYSILPIIFKIFSIISLLKYQLTK
;
A
#
# COMPACT_ATOMS: atom_id res chain seq x y z
N MET A 1 10.58 -2.81 35.22
CA MET A 1 10.29 -4.00 34.40
C MET A 1 11.14 -3.94 33.15
N ASN A 2 12.09 -4.88 32.98
CA ASN A 2 12.94 -4.97 31.79
C ASN A 2 12.06 -5.11 30.54
N LYS A 3 11.88 -4.03 29.78
CA LYS A 3 11.24 -4.05 28.47
C LYS A 3 12.18 -4.78 27.52
N ASN A 4 12.04 -6.12 27.44
CA ASN A 4 12.77 -6.91 26.46
C ASN A 4 12.46 -6.35 25.07
N THR A 5 13.51 -5.91 24.38
CA THR A 5 13.44 -5.51 22.98
C THR A 5 13.02 -6.70 22.13
N LEU A 6 12.18 -6.46 21.12
CA LEU A 6 11.80 -7.51 20.17
C LEU A 6 13.04 -8.13 19.53
N LYS A 7 13.10 -9.47 19.52
CA LYS A 7 14.21 -10.21 18.93
C LYS A 7 14.18 -10.05 17.41
N SER A 8 15.35 -10.01 16.77
CA SER A 8 15.43 -9.89 15.29
C SER A 8 14.65 -10.99 14.55
N LYS A 9 14.56 -12.19 15.14
CA LYS A 9 13.74 -13.29 14.60
C LYS A 9 12.25 -12.97 14.60
N GLU A 10 11.73 -12.32 15.64
CA GLU A 10 10.31 -11.95 15.74
C GLU A 10 9.98 -10.85 14.74
N VAL A 11 10.89 -9.87 14.56
CA VAL A 11 10.76 -8.81 13.56
C VAL A 11 10.71 -9.40 12.14
N PHE A 12 11.62 -10.33 11.83
CA PHE A 12 11.64 -11.03 10.55
C PHE A 12 10.35 -11.83 10.29
N LEU A 13 9.91 -12.62 11.27
CA LEU A 13 8.67 -13.40 11.18
C LEU A 13 7.44 -12.50 11.03
N TYR A 14 7.42 -11.36 11.69
CA TYR A 14 6.36 -10.37 11.52
C TYR A 14 6.34 -9.85 10.09
N GLY A 15 7.51 -9.48 9.55
CA GLY A 15 7.62 -8.94 8.21
C GLY A 15 7.26 -9.93 7.10
N ILE A 16 7.61 -11.21 7.24
CA ILE A 16 7.43 -12.23 6.17
C ILE A 16 5.98 -12.36 5.68
N LEU A 17 4.99 -12.08 6.53
CA LEU A 17 3.57 -12.08 6.15
C LEU A 17 3.27 -11.03 5.06
N GLY A 18 4.09 -9.98 4.95
CA GLY A 18 4.00 -8.98 3.89
C GLY A 18 4.16 -9.54 2.48
N ILE A 19 4.94 -10.63 2.29
CA ILE A 19 5.15 -11.25 0.96
C ILE A 19 3.80 -11.68 0.35
N PRO A 20 3.05 -12.63 0.93
CA PRO A 20 1.81 -13.11 0.31
C PRO A 20 0.72 -12.04 0.24
N ILE A 21 0.69 -11.09 1.19
CA ILE A 21 -0.26 -9.97 1.14
C ILE A 21 -0.02 -9.13 -0.12
N ALA A 22 1.22 -8.69 -0.34
CA ALA A 22 1.55 -7.82 -1.46
C ALA A 22 1.52 -8.55 -2.81
N PHE A 23 1.83 -9.85 -2.81
CA PHE A 23 1.76 -10.72 -3.99
C PHE A 23 0.39 -10.68 -4.67
N LEU A 24 -0.69 -10.54 -3.91
CA LEU A 24 -2.06 -10.51 -4.44
C LEU A 24 -2.36 -9.32 -5.36
N GLY A 25 -1.53 -8.27 -5.35
CA GLY A 25 -1.75 -7.07 -6.16
C GLY A 25 -1.80 -7.35 -7.66
N PHE A 26 -0.79 -8.04 -8.22
CA PHE A 26 -0.73 -8.34 -9.66
C PHE A 26 -1.89 -9.21 -10.17
N PRO A 27 -2.19 -10.38 -9.56
CA PRO A 27 -3.29 -11.20 -10.05
C PRO A 27 -4.61 -10.43 -10.00
N LEU A 28 -4.89 -9.67 -8.93
CA LEU A 28 -6.16 -8.97 -8.76
C LEU A 28 -6.32 -7.70 -9.61
N TYR A 29 -5.24 -6.95 -9.83
CA TYR A 29 -5.33 -5.63 -10.45
C TYR A 29 -4.96 -5.61 -11.93
N ILE A 30 -4.13 -6.56 -12.38
CA ILE A 30 -3.63 -6.59 -13.76
C ILE A 30 -4.28 -7.73 -14.54
N TYR A 31 -4.14 -8.97 -14.07
CA TYR A 31 -4.56 -10.11 -14.89
C TYR A 31 -6.04 -10.46 -14.74
N LEU A 32 -6.65 -10.28 -13.56
CA LEU A 32 -8.05 -10.63 -13.30
C LEU A 32 -9.05 -9.92 -14.24
N PRO A 33 -9.01 -8.58 -14.42
CA PRO A 33 -9.94 -7.91 -15.33
C PRO A 33 -9.81 -8.44 -16.76
N THR A 34 -8.57 -8.55 -17.25
CA THR A 34 -8.25 -9.07 -18.60
C THR A 34 -8.76 -10.49 -18.79
N PHE A 35 -8.57 -11.38 -17.81
CA PHE A 35 -9.06 -12.75 -17.85
C PHE A 35 -10.58 -12.85 -17.98
N TYR A 36 -11.34 -12.03 -17.24
CA TYR A 36 -12.80 -12.03 -17.33
C TYR A 36 -13.32 -11.51 -18.68
N VAL A 37 -12.57 -10.62 -19.33
CA VAL A 37 -12.92 -10.10 -20.65
C VAL A 37 -12.53 -11.08 -21.74
N GLU A 38 -11.27 -11.52 -21.78
CA GLU A 38 -10.70 -12.30 -22.88
C GLU A 38 -11.10 -13.79 -22.83
N HIS A 39 -11.14 -14.39 -21.64
CA HIS A 39 -11.34 -15.85 -21.51
C HIS A 39 -12.74 -16.25 -21.04
N ILE A 40 -13.39 -15.44 -20.21
CA ILE A 40 -14.77 -15.68 -19.78
C ILE A 40 -15.77 -15.06 -20.75
N GLY A 41 -15.38 -14.01 -21.47
CA GLY A 41 -16.19 -13.34 -22.48
C GLY A 41 -17.19 -12.33 -21.90
N LEU A 42 -16.93 -11.77 -20.70
CA LEU A 42 -17.75 -10.71 -20.14
C LEU A 42 -17.43 -9.35 -20.79
N SER A 43 -18.43 -8.47 -20.82
CA SER A 43 -18.24 -7.11 -21.35
C SER A 43 -17.25 -6.31 -20.48
N ILE A 44 -16.27 -5.68 -21.13
CA ILE A 44 -15.22 -4.88 -20.49
C ILE A 44 -15.76 -3.77 -19.59
N GLY A 45 -16.81 -3.07 -20.03
CA GLY A 45 -17.41 -1.97 -19.27
C GLY A 45 -18.06 -2.48 -17.97
N PHE A 46 -18.77 -3.60 -18.05
CA PHE A 46 -19.41 -4.21 -16.87
C PHE A 46 -18.41 -4.84 -15.92
N VAL A 47 -17.36 -5.51 -16.42
CA VAL A 47 -16.25 -6.02 -15.59
C VAL A 47 -15.59 -4.88 -14.83
N GLY A 48 -15.25 -3.79 -15.52
CA GLY A 48 -14.67 -2.60 -14.90
C GLY A 48 -15.57 -2.00 -13.82
N PHE A 49 -16.87 -1.84 -14.11
CA PHE A 49 -17.85 -1.29 -13.18
C PHE A 49 -18.01 -2.15 -11.91
N ILE A 50 -18.12 -3.47 -12.07
CA ILE A 50 -18.28 -4.42 -10.96
C ILE A 50 -17.06 -4.39 -10.04
N LEU A 51 -15.86 -4.45 -10.62
CA LEU A 51 -14.62 -4.39 -9.86
C LEU A 51 -14.45 -3.03 -9.16
N LEU A 52 -14.86 -1.93 -9.80
CA LEU A 52 -14.85 -0.60 -9.19
C LEU A 52 -15.77 -0.54 -7.96
N ILE A 53 -17.02 -1.01 -8.07
CA ILE A 53 -17.95 -1.05 -6.93
C ILE A 53 -17.38 -1.91 -5.81
N ALA A 54 -16.87 -3.10 -6.12
CA ALA A 54 -16.29 -3.99 -5.12
C ALA A 54 -15.13 -3.31 -4.35
N ARG A 55 -14.29 -2.53 -5.03
CA ARG A 55 -13.21 -1.75 -4.39
C ARG A 55 -13.70 -0.57 -3.57
N ILE A 56 -14.75 0.13 -4.01
CA ILE A 56 -15.35 1.24 -3.24
C ILE A 56 -15.95 0.70 -1.94
N LEU A 57 -16.68 -0.43 -2.01
CA LEU A 57 -17.26 -1.07 -0.83
C LEU A 57 -16.17 -1.53 0.15
N ASP A 58 -15.10 -2.14 -0.36
CA ASP A 58 -13.95 -2.55 0.42
C ASP A 58 -13.25 -1.35 1.10
N MET A 59 -13.00 -0.27 0.36
CA MET A 59 -12.44 0.97 0.91
C MET A 59 -13.31 1.54 2.04
N ILE A 60 -14.63 1.59 1.85
CA ILE A 60 -15.58 2.09 2.87
C ILE A 60 -15.64 1.14 4.08
N ALA A 61 -15.44 -0.16 3.88
CA ALA A 61 -15.45 -1.14 4.96
C ALA A 61 -14.24 -1.03 5.90
N ASP A 62 -13.10 -0.50 5.44
CA ASP A 62 -11.84 -0.49 6.20
C ASP A 62 -11.95 0.11 7.62
N PRO A 63 -12.55 1.29 7.86
CA PRO A 63 -12.72 1.81 9.22
C PRO A 63 -13.59 0.92 10.13
N PHE A 64 -14.61 0.26 9.56
CA PHE A 64 -15.49 -0.64 10.29
C PHE A 64 -14.78 -1.95 10.65
N ILE A 65 -13.97 -2.49 9.73
CA ILE A 65 -13.07 -3.63 10.00
C ILE A 65 -12.07 -3.25 11.09
N GLY A 66 -11.56 -2.01 11.07
CA GLY A 66 -10.76 -1.45 12.14
C GLY A 66 -11.47 -1.49 13.50
N ARG A 67 -12.72 -1.03 13.58
CA ARG A 67 -13.53 -1.09 14.79
C ARG A 67 -13.78 -2.53 15.25
N PHE A 68 -14.03 -3.44 14.32
CA PHE A 68 -14.16 -4.87 14.63
C PHE A 68 -12.87 -5.39 15.29
N CYS A 69 -11.70 -5.04 14.76
CA CYS A 69 -10.42 -5.44 15.34
C CYS A 69 -10.14 -4.83 16.73
N ASP A 70 -10.73 -3.69 17.06
CA ASP A 70 -10.63 -3.09 18.39
C ASP A 70 -11.56 -3.76 19.40
N ILE A 71 -12.73 -4.21 18.97
CA ILE A 71 -13.67 -4.99 19.80
C ILE A 71 -13.10 -6.39 20.08
N TYR A 72 -12.54 -7.05 19.07
CA TYR A 72 -12.02 -8.41 19.18
C TYR A 72 -10.51 -8.42 19.39
N SER A 73 -10.08 -8.73 20.61
CA SER A 73 -8.67 -8.73 21.02
C SER A 73 -7.81 -9.90 20.49
N THR A 74 -8.25 -10.60 19.43
CA THR A 74 -7.54 -11.76 18.87
C THR A 74 -7.15 -11.55 17.41
N LYS A 75 -6.27 -10.58 17.16
CA LYS A 75 -5.88 -10.12 15.81
C LYS A 75 -5.14 -11.19 15.03
N PHE A 76 -4.30 -11.99 15.68
CA PHE A 76 -3.67 -13.14 15.01
C PHE A 76 -4.69 -14.17 14.51
N LYS A 77 -5.77 -14.41 15.28
CA LYS A 77 -6.85 -15.32 14.84
C LYS A 77 -7.62 -14.73 13.68
N ILE A 78 -7.92 -13.42 13.72
CA ILE A 78 -8.60 -12.72 12.63
C ILE A 78 -7.77 -12.84 11.34
N ILE A 79 -6.48 -12.56 11.39
CA ILE A 79 -5.57 -12.71 10.24
C ILE A 79 -5.60 -14.14 9.71
N PHE A 80 -5.41 -15.14 10.58
CA PHE A 80 -5.35 -16.54 10.16
C PHE A 80 -6.63 -17.03 9.48
N ILE A 81 -7.79 -16.72 10.06
CA ILE A 81 -9.10 -17.09 9.50
C ILE A 81 -9.35 -16.35 8.18
N SER A 82 -9.01 -15.05 8.13
CA SER A 82 -9.24 -14.22 6.96
C SER A 82 -8.31 -14.60 5.80
N SER A 83 -7.09 -15.06 6.08
CA SER A 83 -6.20 -15.65 5.05
C SER A 83 -6.86 -16.84 4.35
N PHE A 84 -7.62 -17.68 5.06
CA PHE A 84 -8.33 -18.80 4.45
C PHE A 84 -9.44 -18.31 3.50
N PHE A 85 -10.28 -17.37 3.95
CA PHE A 85 -11.34 -16.78 3.11
C PHE A 85 -10.77 -16.02 1.92
N LEU A 86 -9.64 -15.34 2.09
CA LEU A 86 -8.94 -14.62 1.03
C LEU A 86 -8.48 -15.56 -0.09
N ILE A 87 -7.85 -16.67 0.28
CA ILE A 87 -7.38 -17.69 -0.66
C ILE A 87 -8.57 -18.39 -1.33
N ALA A 88 -9.62 -18.73 -0.57
CA ALA A 88 -10.82 -19.34 -1.12
C ALA A 88 -11.52 -18.40 -2.12
N GLY A 89 -11.66 -17.11 -1.78
CA GLY A 89 -12.23 -16.10 -2.67
C GLY A 89 -11.41 -15.96 -3.96
N LEU A 90 -10.09 -15.88 -3.83
CA LEU A 90 -9.19 -15.81 -4.99
C LEU A 90 -9.29 -17.06 -5.88
N PHE A 91 -9.36 -18.24 -5.28
CA PHE A 91 -9.52 -19.49 -6.02
C PHE A 91 -10.79 -19.49 -6.87
N PHE A 92 -11.92 -19.11 -6.28
CA PHE A 92 -13.19 -19.05 -7.01
C PHE A 92 -13.25 -17.90 -8.02
N LEU A 93 -12.50 -16.80 -7.81
CA LEU A 93 -12.33 -15.76 -8.83
C LEU A 93 -11.60 -16.27 -10.08
N ILE A 94 -10.55 -17.06 -9.91
CA ILE A 94 -9.69 -17.52 -11.01
C ILE A 94 -10.24 -18.81 -11.65
N LYS A 95 -10.92 -19.65 -10.87
CA LYS A 95 -11.60 -20.87 -11.33
C LYS A 95 -13.11 -20.77 -11.10
N PRO A 96 -13.82 -19.94 -11.89
CA PRO A 96 -15.26 -19.79 -11.74
C PRO A 96 -16.02 -21.04 -12.19
N PHE A 97 -17.07 -21.41 -11.44
CA PHE A 97 -18.03 -22.44 -11.91
C PHE A 97 -19.06 -21.87 -12.88
N TYR A 98 -19.35 -20.58 -12.76
CA TYR A 98 -20.33 -19.88 -13.59
C TYR A 98 -19.69 -18.63 -14.20
N ASN A 99 -19.83 -18.47 -15.51
CA ASN A 99 -19.38 -17.30 -16.25
C ASN A 99 -20.40 -16.16 -16.07
N SER A 100 -20.45 -15.56 -14.88
CA SER A 100 -21.45 -14.53 -14.56
C SER A 100 -20.88 -13.32 -13.85
N TYR A 101 -21.52 -12.17 -14.07
CA TYR A 101 -21.25 -10.91 -13.37
C TYR A 101 -21.43 -11.02 -11.86
N ILE A 102 -22.44 -11.77 -11.42
CA ILE A 102 -22.73 -12.01 -10.00
C ILE A 102 -21.58 -12.76 -9.34
N TRP A 103 -21.04 -13.79 -10.03
CA TRP A 103 -19.89 -14.55 -9.54
C TRP A 103 -18.67 -13.66 -9.37
N LEU A 104 -18.34 -12.86 -10.39
CA LEU A 104 -17.26 -11.87 -10.33
C LEU A 104 -17.45 -10.93 -9.13
N PHE A 105 -18.64 -10.37 -8.95
CA PHE A 105 -18.92 -9.42 -7.87
C PHE A 105 -18.77 -10.05 -6.47
N VAL A 106 -19.43 -11.18 -6.24
CA VAL A 106 -19.47 -11.85 -4.93
C VAL A 106 -18.06 -12.26 -4.49
N PHE A 107 -17.32 -12.95 -5.36
CA PHE A 107 -15.98 -13.39 -4.99
C PHE A 107 -14.96 -12.24 -4.96
N SER A 108 -15.16 -11.17 -5.74
CA SER A 108 -14.35 -9.94 -5.60
C SER A 108 -14.54 -9.30 -4.23
N ILE A 109 -15.79 -9.18 -3.76
CA ILE A 109 -16.09 -8.66 -2.41
C ILE A 109 -15.48 -9.56 -1.34
N ILE A 110 -15.66 -10.88 -1.43
CA ILE A 110 -15.08 -11.83 -0.45
C ILE A 110 -13.56 -11.65 -0.40
N THR A 111 -12.90 -11.62 -1.55
CA THR A 111 -11.44 -11.44 -1.63
C THR A 111 -10.99 -10.10 -1.08
N TYR A 112 -11.62 -8.98 -1.47
CA TYR A 112 -11.20 -7.65 -1.03
C TYR A 112 -11.45 -7.43 0.48
N ILE A 113 -12.63 -7.78 0.98
CA ILE A 113 -12.94 -7.67 2.42
C ILE A 113 -12.01 -8.58 3.24
N SER A 114 -11.76 -9.81 2.78
CA SER A 114 -10.83 -10.72 3.47
C SER A 114 -9.40 -10.17 3.47
N TYR A 115 -8.98 -9.52 2.38
CA TYR A 115 -7.70 -8.83 2.30
C TYR A 115 -7.61 -7.71 3.36
N SER A 116 -8.65 -6.91 3.53
CA SER A 116 -8.71 -5.89 4.59
C SER A 116 -8.70 -6.48 6.00
N PHE A 117 -9.40 -7.59 6.23
CA PHE A 117 -9.34 -8.34 7.49
C PHE A 117 -7.99 -9.04 7.73
N VAL A 118 -7.08 -9.11 6.75
CA VAL A 118 -5.69 -9.48 6.96
C VAL A 118 -4.84 -8.22 7.21
N LEU A 119 -4.94 -7.22 6.34
CA LEU A 119 -4.07 -6.05 6.32
C LEU A 119 -4.25 -5.15 7.56
N ILE A 120 -5.48 -4.80 7.91
CA ILE A 120 -5.76 -3.85 9.02
C ILE A 120 -5.29 -4.41 10.37
N PRO A 121 -5.67 -5.65 10.77
CA PRO A 121 -5.13 -6.20 12.01
C PRO A 121 -3.60 -6.36 11.94
N TYR A 122 -3.03 -6.70 10.78
CA TYR A 122 -1.58 -6.81 10.63
C TYR A 122 -0.85 -5.48 10.85
N LEU A 123 -1.36 -4.37 10.31
CA LEU A 123 -0.85 -3.03 10.58
C LEU A 123 -0.99 -2.66 12.06
N SER A 124 -2.16 -2.95 12.64
CA SER A 124 -2.45 -2.64 14.05
C SER A 124 -1.66 -3.48 15.06
N LEU A 125 -1.18 -4.67 14.66
CA LEU A 125 -0.31 -5.49 15.49
C LEU A 125 1.04 -4.82 15.77
N ASN A 126 1.46 -3.86 14.94
CA ASN A 126 2.71 -3.13 15.15
C ASN A 126 2.71 -2.44 16.53
N SER A 127 1.64 -1.70 16.84
CA SER A 127 1.53 -0.99 18.12
C SER A 127 1.44 -1.94 19.31
N ILE A 128 0.83 -3.12 19.14
CA ILE A 128 0.64 -4.14 20.20
C ILE A 128 1.92 -4.90 20.50
N LEU A 129 2.66 -5.32 19.48
CA LEU A 129 3.89 -6.10 19.64
C LEU A 129 5.05 -5.23 20.12
N SER A 130 5.03 -3.94 19.75
CA SER A 130 6.09 -3.00 20.14
C SER A 130 6.08 -2.69 21.64
N ASN A 131 7.25 -2.72 22.27
CA ASN A 131 7.43 -2.27 23.66
C ASN A 131 7.91 -0.80 23.74
N ASN A 132 8.43 -0.28 22.63
CA ASN A 132 8.98 1.05 22.48
C ASN A 132 8.86 1.54 21.01
N GLU A 133 9.10 2.83 20.81
CA GLU A 133 9.02 3.45 19.48
C GLU A 133 10.02 2.87 18.47
N LYS A 134 11.18 2.37 18.93
CA LYS A 134 12.21 1.76 18.08
C LYS A 134 11.73 0.44 17.47
N ASP A 135 11.03 -0.37 18.25
CA ASP A 135 10.46 -1.63 17.80
C ASP A 135 9.30 -1.38 16.81
N ASN A 136 8.48 -0.35 17.04
CA ASN A 136 7.46 0.10 16.06
C ASN A 136 8.07 0.39 14.69
N THR A 137 9.22 1.09 14.69
CA THR A 137 9.98 1.34 13.47
C THR A 137 10.48 0.03 12.88
N ARG A 138 11.20 -0.81 13.63
CA ARG A 138 11.77 -2.07 13.11
C ARG A 138 10.72 -2.99 12.49
N LEU A 139 9.55 -3.13 13.12
CA LEU A 139 8.44 -3.93 12.62
C LEU A 139 7.83 -3.34 11.35
N ALA A 140 7.50 -2.05 11.34
CA ALA A 140 6.96 -1.36 10.16
C ALA A 140 7.91 -1.52 8.97
N PHE A 141 9.17 -1.17 9.20
CA PHE A 141 10.25 -1.35 8.24
C PHE A 141 10.27 -2.81 7.76
N SER A 142 10.39 -3.80 8.65
CA SER A 142 10.51 -5.20 8.21
C SER A 142 9.35 -5.62 7.32
N ARG A 143 8.12 -5.23 7.64
CA ARG A 143 6.94 -5.48 6.80
C ARG A 143 7.09 -4.87 5.41
N GLU A 144 7.48 -3.61 5.30
CA GLU A 144 7.55 -2.93 4.00
C GLU A 144 8.61 -3.55 3.06
N ILE A 145 9.75 -4.03 3.58
CA ILE A 145 10.71 -4.79 2.75
C ILE A 145 10.04 -6.01 2.13
N PHE A 146 9.34 -6.79 2.97
CA PHE A 146 8.74 -8.04 2.51
C PHE A 146 7.53 -7.80 1.60
N ILE A 147 6.83 -6.68 1.75
CA ILE A 147 5.83 -6.21 0.79
C ILE A 147 6.50 -5.96 -0.57
N ILE A 148 7.59 -5.19 -0.63
CA ILE A 148 8.31 -4.92 -1.89
C ILE A 148 8.80 -6.23 -2.54
N ILE A 149 9.36 -7.15 -1.74
CA ILE A 149 9.77 -8.47 -2.22
C ILE A 149 8.58 -9.25 -2.79
N GLY A 150 7.42 -9.23 -2.12
CA GLY A 150 6.20 -9.89 -2.60
C GLY A 150 5.70 -9.34 -3.94
N VAL A 151 5.72 -8.01 -4.11
CA VAL A 151 5.40 -7.34 -5.38
C VAL A 151 6.34 -7.79 -6.50
N LEU A 152 7.67 -7.77 -6.25
CA LEU A 152 8.67 -8.18 -7.23
C LEU A 152 8.54 -9.65 -7.63
N ILE A 153 8.32 -10.54 -6.66
CA ILE A 153 8.11 -11.97 -6.94
C ILE A 153 6.86 -12.15 -7.82
N SER A 154 5.76 -11.48 -7.47
CA SER A 154 4.52 -11.60 -8.25
C SER A 154 4.64 -11.03 -9.66
N LEU A 155 5.46 -9.99 -9.85
CA LEU A 155 5.78 -9.45 -11.17
C LEU A 155 6.58 -10.45 -12.00
N LEU A 156 7.62 -11.07 -11.41
CA LEU A 156 8.59 -11.88 -12.15
C LEU A 156 8.13 -13.29 -12.49
N ILE A 157 7.25 -13.90 -11.69
CA ILE A 157 6.82 -15.30 -11.90
C ILE A 157 6.27 -15.52 -13.32
N PRO A 158 5.29 -14.75 -13.83
CA PRO A 158 4.77 -14.99 -15.18
C PRO A 158 5.84 -14.88 -16.28
N TYR A 159 6.85 -14.02 -16.10
CA TYR A 159 7.96 -13.88 -17.05
C TYR A 159 8.92 -15.08 -17.01
N ILE A 160 9.29 -15.53 -15.82
CA ILE A 160 10.19 -16.68 -15.63
C ILE A 160 9.58 -17.95 -16.25
N PHE A 161 8.26 -18.13 -16.10
CA PHE A 161 7.53 -19.25 -16.68
C PHE A 161 7.09 -19.02 -18.13
N LEU A 162 7.46 -17.90 -18.75
CA LEU A 162 7.13 -17.53 -20.14
C LEU A 162 5.62 -17.54 -20.43
N VAL A 163 4.79 -17.22 -19.43
CA VAL A 163 3.33 -17.17 -19.52
C VAL A 163 2.77 -15.76 -19.43
N SER A 164 3.60 -14.73 -19.25
CA SER A 164 3.18 -13.33 -19.04
C SER A 164 2.28 -12.75 -20.13
N LYS A 165 2.31 -13.31 -21.35
CA LYS A 165 1.43 -12.90 -22.47
C LYS A 165 0.02 -13.47 -22.39
N ASP A 166 -0.19 -14.52 -21.61
CA ASP A 166 -1.48 -15.22 -21.46
C ASP A 166 -2.04 -14.92 -20.07
N SER A 167 -3.12 -14.15 -20.00
CA SER A 167 -3.69 -13.66 -18.75
C SER A 167 -4.21 -14.82 -17.88
N LYS A 168 -4.80 -15.85 -18.49
CA LYS A 168 -5.27 -17.06 -17.78
C LYS A 168 -4.10 -17.86 -17.21
N LYS A 169 -3.08 -18.19 -18.01
CA LYS A 169 -1.93 -18.96 -17.50
C LYS A 169 -1.16 -18.20 -16.43
N SER A 170 -1.03 -16.89 -16.59
CA SER A 170 -0.43 -16.00 -15.59
C SER A 170 -1.21 -16.04 -14.27
N LEU A 171 -2.54 -15.97 -14.31
CA LEU A 171 -3.36 -16.10 -13.09
C LEU A 171 -3.25 -17.48 -12.45
N GLU A 172 -3.27 -18.55 -13.25
CA GLU A 172 -3.19 -19.91 -12.74
C GLU A 172 -1.86 -20.16 -12.02
N ILE A 173 -0.72 -19.76 -12.61
CA ILE A 173 0.58 -19.93 -11.95
C ILE A 173 0.66 -19.10 -10.67
N LEU A 174 0.20 -17.84 -10.69
CA LEU A 174 0.17 -16.99 -9.51
C LEU A 174 -0.74 -17.56 -8.41
N LEU A 175 -1.89 -18.15 -8.78
CA LEU A 175 -2.79 -18.85 -7.88
C LEU A 175 -2.10 -20.05 -7.22
N TYR A 176 -1.39 -20.89 -7.98
CA TYR A 176 -0.71 -22.06 -7.42
C TYR A 176 0.40 -21.64 -6.45
N PHE A 177 1.16 -20.58 -6.78
CA PHE A 177 2.16 -20.04 -5.87
C PHE A 177 1.54 -19.52 -4.57
N ILE A 178 0.49 -18.70 -4.65
CA ILE A 178 -0.14 -18.14 -3.44
C ILE A 178 -0.84 -19.21 -2.59
N LEU A 179 -1.45 -20.23 -3.21
CA LEU A 179 -2.01 -21.39 -2.52
C LEU A 179 -0.94 -22.18 -1.75
N ALA A 180 0.29 -22.25 -2.27
CA ALA A 180 1.39 -22.90 -1.58
C ALA A 180 1.96 -22.03 -0.45
N ILE A 181 2.30 -20.76 -0.72
CA ILE A 181 3.07 -19.94 0.23
C ILE A 181 2.22 -19.36 1.36
N PHE A 182 1.00 -18.92 1.07
CA PHE A 182 0.24 -18.09 2.00
C PHE A 182 -0.26 -18.88 3.23
N PRO A 183 -0.78 -20.13 3.10
CA PRO A 183 -1.12 -20.94 4.26
C PRO A 183 0.10 -21.22 5.13
N ILE A 184 1.24 -21.59 4.54
CA ILE A 184 2.47 -21.91 5.28
C ILE A 184 2.93 -20.69 6.09
N ILE A 185 3.03 -19.53 5.44
CA ILE A 185 3.46 -18.28 6.08
C ILE A 185 2.44 -17.86 7.16
N SER A 186 1.14 -17.96 6.91
CA SER A 186 0.09 -17.62 7.88
C SER A 186 0.12 -18.53 9.11
N ILE A 187 0.36 -19.84 8.94
CA ILE A 187 0.51 -20.80 10.03
C ILE A 187 1.76 -20.48 10.86
N ILE A 188 2.90 -20.22 10.21
CA ILE A 188 4.14 -19.85 10.90
C ILE A 188 3.96 -18.54 11.68
N PHE A 189 3.39 -17.52 11.05
CA PHE A 189 3.08 -16.23 11.67
C PHE A 189 2.19 -16.41 12.91
N TYR A 190 1.08 -17.15 12.76
CA TYR A 190 0.14 -17.42 13.85
C TYR A 190 0.79 -18.20 15.00
N THR A 191 1.43 -19.32 14.71
CA THR A 191 1.97 -20.23 15.74
C THR A 191 3.18 -19.65 16.48
N LYS A 192 4.01 -18.85 15.81
CA LYS A 192 5.25 -18.31 16.40
C LYS A 192 5.07 -16.98 17.11
N LEU A 193 4.10 -16.15 16.71
CA LEU A 193 3.97 -14.79 17.23
C LEU A 193 2.73 -14.55 18.09
N LYS A 194 1.68 -15.40 18.00
CA LYS A 194 0.44 -15.19 18.77
C LYS A 194 0.66 -15.13 20.28
N SER A 195 1.67 -15.81 20.82
CA SER A 195 1.99 -15.75 22.26
C SER A 195 2.41 -14.36 22.73
N LEU A 196 2.80 -13.47 21.81
CA LEU A 196 3.15 -12.08 22.09
C LEU A 196 1.92 -11.17 22.21
N GLU A 197 0.74 -11.64 21.79
CA GLU A 197 -0.50 -10.87 21.89
C GLU A 197 -0.99 -10.82 23.34
N ILE A 198 -0.84 -9.66 23.98
CA ILE A 198 -1.38 -9.40 25.32
C ILE A 198 -2.89 -9.17 25.18
N LYS A 199 -3.70 -10.00 25.87
CA LYS A 199 -5.16 -9.82 25.94
C LYS A 199 -5.48 -8.57 26.76
N ASN A 200 -5.95 -7.50 26.11
CA ASN A 200 -6.56 -6.38 26.79
C ASN A 200 -7.98 -6.74 27.26
N LYS A 201 -8.29 -6.45 28.53
CA LYS A 201 -9.56 -6.84 29.19
C LYS A 201 -10.64 -5.75 29.21
N ASN A 202 -10.34 -4.51 28.85
CA ASN A 202 -11.32 -3.41 28.96
C ASN A 202 -11.77 -2.98 27.56
N ILE A 203 -12.88 -3.56 27.09
CA ILE A 203 -13.56 -3.13 25.87
C ILE A 203 -14.55 -2.03 26.26
N VAL A 204 -14.28 -0.80 25.83
CA VAL A 204 -15.25 0.30 25.96
C VAL A 204 -16.15 0.29 24.73
N HIS A 205 -17.39 -0.16 24.90
CA HIS A 205 -18.40 -0.17 23.84
C HIS A 205 -19.04 1.21 23.66
N ASN A 206 -18.28 2.14 23.10
CA ASN A 206 -18.82 3.42 22.62
C ASN A 206 -19.37 3.29 21.19
N ASN A 207 -20.27 4.19 20.82
CA ASN A 207 -20.72 4.33 19.43
C ASN A 207 -19.54 4.79 18.55
N PHE A 208 -19.35 4.16 17.38
CA PHE A 208 -18.20 4.40 16.50
C PHE A 208 -18.00 5.88 16.14
N LEU A 209 -19.08 6.58 15.79
CA LEU A 209 -19.03 8.01 15.43
C LEU A 209 -18.65 8.89 16.61
N GLU A 210 -19.10 8.53 17.81
CA GLU A 210 -18.81 9.26 19.03
C GLU A 210 -17.35 9.08 19.45
N SER A 211 -16.82 7.86 19.39
CA SER A 211 -15.40 7.57 19.61
C SER A 211 -14.50 8.38 18.66
N LEU A 212 -14.85 8.45 17.38
CA LEU A 212 -14.10 9.23 16.39
C LEU A 212 -14.16 10.73 16.66
N LYS A 213 -15.35 11.25 16.97
CA LYS A 213 -15.53 12.66 17.32
C LYS A 213 -14.69 12.99 18.56
N ASN A 214 -14.75 12.15 19.60
CA ASN A 214 -14.00 12.33 20.84
C ASN A 214 -12.49 12.25 20.63
N PHE A 215 -12.02 11.35 19.77
CA PHE A 215 -10.61 11.27 19.38
C PHE A 215 -10.13 12.59 18.77
N PHE A 216 -10.88 13.12 17.81
CA PHE A 216 -10.50 14.32 17.09
C PHE A 216 -10.65 15.62 17.89
N ILE A 217 -11.51 15.63 18.91
CA ILE A 217 -11.60 16.71 19.90
C ILE A 217 -10.44 16.62 20.89
N SER A 218 -10.14 15.41 21.38
CA SER A 218 -9.08 15.18 22.39
C SER A 218 -7.67 15.34 21.82
N TYR A 219 -7.50 15.03 20.53
CA TYR A 219 -6.22 14.97 19.85
C TYR A 219 -6.27 15.74 18.50
N PRO A 220 -6.51 17.06 18.52
CA PRO A 220 -6.75 17.85 17.30
C PRO A 220 -5.56 17.83 16.33
N ASN A 221 -4.33 17.75 16.86
CA ASN A 221 -3.11 17.70 16.06
C ASN A 221 -2.99 16.41 15.22
N GLN A 222 -3.68 15.33 15.60
CA GLN A 222 -3.56 14.03 14.92
C GLN A 222 -4.24 14.01 13.54
N LYS A 223 -5.20 14.89 13.29
CA LYS A 223 -5.76 15.12 11.94
C LYS A 223 -4.67 15.48 10.93
N ARG A 224 -3.64 16.21 11.38
CA ARG A 224 -2.55 16.69 10.52
C ARG A 224 -1.72 15.51 9.99
N LEU A 225 -1.59 14.43 10.75
CA LEU A 225 -0.92 13.21 10.29
C LEU A 225 -1.71 12.53 9.17
N PHE A 226 -3.04 12.43 9.29
CA PHE A 226 -3.90 11.89 8.23
C PHE A 226 -3.85 12.74 6.96
N PHE A 227 -3.89 14.08 7.07
CA PHE A 227 -3.73 14.96 5.91
C PHE A 227 -2.35 14.82 5.26
N ALA A 228 -1.28 14.79 6.06
CA ALA A 228 0.06 14.54 5.55
C ALA A 228 0.15 13.21 4.80
N PHE A 229 -0.43 12.15 5.38
CA PHE A 229 -0.48 10.84 4.75
C PHE A 229 -1.29 10.86 3.44
N LEU A 230 -2.48 11.47 3.43
CA LEU A 230 -3.31 11.61 2.22
C LEU A 230 -2.56 12.30 1.09
N PHE A 231 -1.97 13.47 1.34
CA PHE A 231 -1.22 14.20 0.32
C PHE A 231 0.02 13.43 -0.15
N ASN A 232 0.77 12.78 0.76
CA ASN A 232 1.93 11.98 0.34
C ASN A 232 1.52 10.75 -0.48
N ASN A 233 0.40 10.09 -0.15
CA ASN A 233 -0.09 8.96 -0.94
C ASN A 233 -0.58 9.42 -2.32
N LEU A 234 -1.31 10.54 -2.41
CA LEU A 234 -1.69 11.12 -3.71
C LEU A 234 -0.45 11.45 -4.57
N ALA A 235 0.57 12.04 -3.95
CA ALA A 235 1.82 12.35 -4.61
C ALA A 235 2.57 11.11 -5.13
N ASN A 236 2.48 9.98 -4.43
CA ASN A 236 3.12 8.73 -4.86
C ASN A 236 2.25 7.95 -5.87
N ALA A 237 0.93 8.05 -5.77
CA ALA A 237 -0.01 7.33 -6.63
C ALA A 237 -0.06 7.89 -8.07
N LEU A 238 0.12 9.20 -8.24
CA LEU A 238 0.16 9.85 -9.56
C LEU A 238 1.32 9.33 -10.43
N PRO A 239 2.59 9.37 -9.99
CA PRO A 239 3.69 8.75 -10.71
C PRO A 239 3.47 7.26 -10.96
N ALA A 240 2.99 6.52 -9.96
CA ALA A 240 2.72 5.08 -10.13
C ALA A 240 1.72 4.79 -11.25
N THR A 241 0.76 5.70 -11.46
CA THR A 241 -0.27 5.60 -12.51
C THR A 241 0.26 6.00 -13.88
N LEU A 242 1.00 7.11 -13.95
CA LEU A 242 1.44 7.72 -15.20
C LEU A 242 2.85 7.30 -15.65
N PHE A 243 3.57 6.49 -14.86
CA PHE A 243 4.94 6.07 -15.13
C PHE A 243 5.14 5.49 -16.54
N LEU A 244 4.28 4.57 -16.97
CA LEU A 244 4.37 3.97 -18.30
C LEU A 244 4.15 5.00 -19.42
N PHE A 245 3.19 5.91 -19.23
CA PHE A 245 2.94 7.01 -20.17
C PHE A 245 4.16 7.94 -20.26
N PHE A 246 4.77 8.28 -19.12
CA PHE A 246 5.94 9.14 -19.10
C PHE A 246 7.14 8.52 -19.81
N VAL A 247 7.45 7.25 -19.50
CA VAL A 247 8.58 6.53 -20.12
C VAL A 247 8.37 6.33 -21.63
N LYS A 248 7.13 6.03 -22.04
CA LYS A 248 6.81 5.79 -23.44
C LYS A 248 6.79 7.07 -24.27
N TYR A 249 6.07 8.09 -23.81
CA TYR A 249 5.71 9.24 -24.64
C TYR A 249 6.58 10.47 -24.44
N ILE A 250 7.33 10.57 -23.33
CA ILE A 250 8.25 11.68 -23.08
C ILE A 250 9.70 11.23 -23.25
N LEU A 251 10.07 10.10 -22.64
CA LEU A 251 11.45 9.61 -22.73
C LEU A 251 11.71 8.77 -23.99
N VAL A 252 10.68 8.14 -24.56
CA VAL A 252 10.80 7.19 -25.69
C VAL A 252 11.77 6.04 -25.35
N LEU A 253 11.65 5.52 -24.12
CA LEU A 253 12.52 4.46 -23.57
C LEU A 253 11.71 3.28 -23.02
N GLU A 254 10.64 2.88 -23.71
CA GLU A 254 9.74 1.79 -23.29
C GLU A 254 10.50 0.47 -23.04
N ASP A 255 11.52 0.18 -23.83
CA ASP A 255 12.41 -0.99 -23.66
C ASP A 255 13.21 -0.99 -22.35
N LYS A 256 13.35 0.18 -21.70
CA LYS A 256 14.09 0.34 -20.44
C LYS A 256 13.19 0.41 -19.21
N THR A 257 11.86 0.34 -19.38
CA THR A 257 10.86 0.41 -18.30
C THR A 257 11.18 -0.55 -17.14
N GLY A 258 11.48 -1.82 -17.47
CA GLY A 258 11.80 -2.83 -16.46
C GLY A 258 13.06 -2.48 -15.65
N LEU A 259 14.07 -1.90 -16.29
CA LEU A 259 15.31 -1.47 -15.63
C LEU A 259 15.04 -0.32 -14.64
N PHE A 260 14.25 0.68 -15.04
CA PHE A 260 13.89 1.79 -14.16
C PHE A 260 13.15 1.30 -12.90
N LEU A 261 12.19 0.37 -13.05
CA LEU A 261 11.47 -0.22 -11.92
C LEU A 261 12.40 -1.03 -11.01
N ILE A 262 13.30 -1.84 -11.57
CA ILE A 262 14.26 -2.62 -10.79
C ILE A 262 15.16 -1.68 -9.97
N ILE A 263 15.70 -0.63 -10.59
CA ILE A 263 16.53 0.35 -9.87
C ILE A 263 15.75 1.04 -8.77
N TYR A 264 14.50 1.44 -9.04
CA TYR A 264 13.64 2.08 -8.06
C TYR A 264 13.38 1.19 -6.83
N PHE A 265 12.93 -0.06 -7.03
CA PHE A 265 12.63 -0.97 -5.92
C PHE A 265 13.87 -1.49 -5.21
N LEU A 266 14.96 -1.77 -5.94
CA LEU A 266 16.21 -2.23 -5.34
C LEU A 266 16.84 -1.14 -4.47
N SER A 267 16.80 0.12 -4.93
CA SER A 267 17.21 1.28 -4.14
C SER A 267 16.46 1.35 -2.81
N ALA A 268 15.14 1.12 -2.82
CA ALA A 268 14.32 1.12 -1.61
C ALA A 268 14.75 0.04 -0.59
N ILE A 269 15.07 -1.17 -1.06
CA ILE A 269 15.52 -2.28 -0.21
C ILE A 269 16.92 -1.98 0.35
N VAL A 270 17.84 -1.49 -0.48
CA VAL A 270 19.24 -1.25 -0.10
C VAL A 270 19.37 -0.11 0.91
N THR A 271 18.60 0.96 0.77
CA THR A 271 18.68 2.13 1.68
C THR A 271 17.94 1.96 2.99
N PHE A 272 17.17 0.91 3.12
CA PHE A 272 16.37 0.68 4.30
C PHE A 272 17.14 0.66 5.63
N PRO A 273 18.30 -0.01 5.78
CA PRO A 273 19.07 0.04 7.02
C PRO A 273 19.57 1.45 7.33
N ILE A 274 19.80 2.27 6.30
CA ILE A 274 20.20 3.67 6.43
C ILE A 274 19.05 4.47 7.04
N TRP A 275 17.82 4.31 6.52
CA TRP A 275 16.65 4.98 7.06
C TRP A 275 16.31 4.60 8.50
N ILE A 276 16.46 3.32 8.88
CA ILE A 276 16.32 2.90 10.28
C ILE A 276 17.34 3.62 11.17
N LYS A 277 18.61 3.65 10.75
CA LYS A 277 19.68 4.33 11.50
C LYS A 277 19.40 5.83 11.65
N ILE A 278 18.96 6.48 10.58
CA ILE A 278 18.62 7.91 10.59
C ILE A 278 17.41 8.17 11.51
N SER A 279 16.36 7.35 11.43
CA SER A 279 15.17 7.53 12.28
C SER A 279 15.44 7.30 13.76
N ASN A 280 16.42 6.45 14.08
CA ASN A 280 16.84 6.19 15.45
C ASN A 280 17.75 7.30 16.01
N LYS A 281 18.48 8.02 15.16
CA LYS A 281 19.36 9.15 15.55
C LYS A 281 18.61 10.48 15.62
N LEU A 282 17.68 10.70 14.69
CA LEU A 282 16.82 11.88 14.64
C LEU A 282 15.48 11.55 15.30
N SER A 283 14.36 11.93 14.66
CA SER A 283 13.00 11.50 15.01
C SER A 283 12.31 10.95 13.77
N LYS A 284 11.32 10.07 13.94
CA LYS A 284 10.56 9.49 12.81
C LYS A 284 9.94 10.57 11.91
N LYS A 285 9.38 11.62 12.52
CA LYS A 285 8.81 12.78 11.82
C LYS A 285 9.88 13.49 10.98
N THR A 286 11.03 13.85 11.59
CA THR A 286 12.10 14.56 10.89
C THR A 286 12.68 13.71 9.76
N THR A 287 12.86 12.41 9.98
CA THR A 287 13.34 11.49 8.96
C THR A 287 12.36 11.37 7.79
N TRP A 288 11.06 11.36 8.05
CA TRP A 288 10.06 11.33 6.98
C TRP A 288 10.07 12.64 6.19
N ILE A 289 10.16 13.80 6.85
CA ILE A 289 10.31 15.09 6.17
C ILE A 289 11.58 15.11 5.29
N LEU A 290 12.70 14.59 5.80
CA LEU A 290 13.94 14.48 5.01
C LEU A 290 13.77 13.58 3.78
N SER A 291 13.09 12.44 3.91
CA SER A 291 12.74 11.57 2.78
C SER A 291 11.93 12.33 1.73
N ILE A 292 10.90 13.06 2.14
CA ILE A 292 10.06 13.84 1.23
C ILE A 292 10.87 14.96 0.54
N ILE A 293 11.77 15.65 1.25
CA ILE A 293 12.64 16.69 0.66
C ILE A 293 13.59 16.09 -0.38
N ILE A 294 14.22 14.95 -0.08
CA ILE A 294 15.10 14.25 -1.04
C ILE A 294 14.29 13.84 -2.27
N ALA A 295 13.09 13.29 -2.08
CA ALA A 295 12.20 12.95 -3.18
C ALA A 295 11.85 14.18 -4.04
N ILE A 296 11.44 15.30 -3.44
CA ILE A 296 11.16 16.56 -4.17
C ILE A 296 12.40 17.03 -4.94
N SER A 297 13.58 17.01 -4.32
CA SER A 297 14.81 17.49 -4.94
C SER A 297 15.23 16.64 -6.15
N ALA A 298 14.94 15.34 -6.15
CA ALA A 298 15.15 14.49 -7.32
C ALA A 298 14.06 14.72 -8.39
N PHE A 299 12.80 14.86 -7.96
CA PHE A 299 11.66 14.91 -8.86
C PHE A 299 11.47 16.26 -9.57
N ILE A 300 12.02 17.35 -9.02
CA ILE A 300 11.95 18.68 -9.64
C ILE A 300 12.64 18.74 -11.02
N PHE A 301 13.53 17.80 -11.31
CA PHE A 301 14.23 17.70 -12.59
C PHE A 301 13.41 16.97 -13.67
N VAL A 302 12.36 16.24 -13.29
CA VAL A 302 11.54 15.43 -14.22
C VAL A 302 10.91 16.25 -15.36
N PRO A 303 10.35 17.46 -15.13
CA PRO A 303 9.79 18.28 -16.21
C PRO A 303 10.79 18.71 -17.28
N PHE A 304 12.10 18.64 -16.99
CA PHE A 304 13.16 19.10 -17.88
C PHE A 304 13.79 17.96 -18.69
N LEU A 305 13.33 16.73 -18.48
CA LEU A 305 13.80 15.57 -19.23
C LEU A 305 13.23 15.58 -20.64
N ASN A 306 14.06 15.18 -21.59
CA ASN A 306 13.73 15.03 -23.00
C ASN A 306 13.88 13.57 -23.43
N GLU A 307 13.57 13.33 -24.71
CA GLU A 307 13.72 12.04 -25.35
C GLU A 307 15.15 11.50 -25.18
N GLY A 308 15.27 10.23 -24.78
CA GLY A 308 16.56 9.55 -24.65
C GLY A 308 17.35 9.84 -23.35
N ASP A 309 16.83 10.63 -22.40
CA ASP A 309 17.50 10.98 -21.13
C ASP A 309 17.58 9.83 -20.11
N PHE A 310 18.15 8.71 -20.53
CA PHE A 310 18.25 7.47 -19.77
C PHE A 310 19.01 7.63 -18.45
N ILE A 311 20.18 8.28 -18.47
CA ILE A 311 21.05 8.40 -17.29
C ILE A 311 20.38 9.29 -16.23
N TYR A 312 19.83 10.43 -16.64
CA TYR A 312 19.18 11.36 -15.74
C TYR A 312 17.94 10.73 -15.09
N PHE A 313 17.08 10.09 -15.87
CA PHE A 313 15.91 9.42 -15.31
C PHE A 313 16.30 8.24 -14.40
N THR A 314 17.36 7.50 -14.73
CA THR A 314 17.91 6.44 -13.86
C THR A 314 18.32 6.99 -12.49
N LEU A 315 19.02 8.13 -12.45
CA LEU A 315 19.39 8.79 -11.20
C LEU A 315 18.15 9.24 -10.40
N ILE A 316 17.13 9.76 -11.07
CA ILE A 316 15.85 10.12 -10.42
C ILE A 316 15.18 8.88 -9.83
N CYS A 317 15.09 7.77 -10.58
CA CYS A 317 14.57 6.49 -10.09
C CYS A 317 15.36 5.98 -8.88
N PHE A 318 16.69 6.11 -8.90
CA PHE A 318 17.54 5.76 -7.77
C PHE A 318 17.16 6.58 -6.54
N PHE A 319 17.27 7.91 -6.58
CA PHE A 319 17.01 8.77 -5.41
C PHE A 319 15.57 8.70 -4.90
N THR A 320 14.57 8.66 -5.79
CA THR A 320 13.16 8.51 -5.38
C THR A 320 12.89 7.11 -4.84
N GLY A 321 13.52 6.08 -5.41
CA GLY A 321 13.48 4.71 -4.91
C GLY A 321 14.06 4.60 -3.50
N MET A 322 15.19 5.28 -3.23
CA MET A 322 15.74 5.36 -1.88
C MET A 322 14.69 5.87 -0.89
N CYS A 323 13.85 6.84 -1.27
CA CYS A 323 12.85 7.45 -0.40
C CYS A 323 11.62 6.57 -0.17
N LEU A 324 11.29 5.66 -1.09
CA LEU A 324 10.11 4.79 -0.99
C LEU A 324 10.06 4.01 0.33
N GLY A 325 11.19 3.42 0.75
CA GLY A 325 11.23 2.63 1.97
C GLY A 325 10.89 3.44 3.23
N ALA A 326 11.35 4.69 3.29
CA ALA A 326 11.01 5.62 4.37
C ALA A 326 9.55 6.07 4.29
N ASP A 327 9.06 6.38 3.09
CA ASP A 327 7.69 6.84 2.84
C ASP A 327 6.62 5.79 3.17
N MET A 328 6.93 4.49 3.05
CA MET A 328 5.99 3.44 3.44
C MET A 328 6.07 3.10 4.94
N ALA A 329 7.28 3.04 5.50
CA ALA A 329 7.49 2.52 6.85
C ALA A 329 7.34 3.57 7.97
N LEU A 330 7.83 4.80 7.77
CA LEU A 330 7.79 5.83 8.82
C LEU A 330 6.36 6.27 9.15
N PRO A 331 5.47 6.52 8.17
CA PRO A 331 4.12 6.97 8.46
C PRO A 331 3.33 5.96 9.29
N SER A 332 3.42 4.68 8.94
CA SER A 332 2.77 3.59 9.70
C SER A 332 3.40 3.36 11.08
N SER A 333 4.70 3.62 11.24
CA SER A 333 5.39 3.61 12.54
C SER A 333 4.94 4.77 13.44
N ILE A 334 4.80 5.98 12.89
CA ILE A 334 4.27 7.15 13.63
C ILE A 334 2.82 6.89 14.03
N GLN A 335 2.01 6.32 13.14
CA GLN A 335 0.61 5.96 13.45
C GLN A 335 0.52 4.93 14.58
N ALA A 336 1.45 3.97 14.64
CA ALA A 336 1.53 3.03 15.75
C ALA A 336 1.86 3.71 17.09
N ASP A 337 2.70 4.75 17.08
CA ASP A 337 2.97 5.55 18.28
C ASP A 337 1.73 6.35 18.72
N VAL A 338 1.00 6.95 17.78
CA VAL A 338 -0.27 7.65 18.05
C VAL A 338 -1.32 6.71 18.65
N ALA A 339 -1.44 5.50 18.08
CA ALA A 339 -2.33 4.48 18.61
C ALA A 339 -1.96 4.10 20.05
N ASN A 340 -0.67 3.87 20.33
CA ASN A 340 -0.19 3.57 21.69
C ASN A 340 -0.41 4.73 22.67
N PHE A 341 -0.25 5.98 22.23
CA PHE A 341 -0.49 7.17 23.05
C PHE A 341 -1.96 7.34 23.42
N THR A 342 -2.88 7.03 22.50
CA THR A 342 -4.33 7.20 22.71
C THR A 342 -5.01 6.02 23.41
N LYS A 343 -4.35 4.86 23.40
CA LYS A 343 -4.82 3.59 24.00
C LYS A 343 -5.25 3.67 25.46
N GLN A 344 -4.72 4.63 26.23
CA GLN A 344 -5.05 4.78 27.66
C GLN A 344 -6.50 5.20 27.91
N LYS A 345 -7.11 5.96 26.98
CA LYS A 345 -8.50 6.41 27.10
C LYS A 345 -9.47 5.46 26.39
N GLU A 346 -9.16 5.15 25.14
CA GLU A 346 -9.94 4.23 24.31
C GLU A 346 -8.98 3.59 23.29
N ASP A 347 -9.06 2.26 23.13
CA ASP A 347 -8.28 1.57 22.12
C ASP A 347 -8.96 1.74 20.75
N LEU A 348 -8.44 2.69 19.97
CA LEU A 348 -8.88 2.99 18.60
C LEU A 348 -7.83 2.56 17.57
N THR A 349 -6.91 1.68 17.95
CA THR A 349 -5.77 1.28 17.10
C THR A 349 -6.24 0.78 15.74
N GLY A 350 -7.19 -0.15 15.73
CA GLY A 350 -7.78 -0.75 14.55
C GLY A 350 -8.50 0.28 13.70
N VAL A 351 -9.34 1.13 14.29
CA VAL A 351 -10.03 2.22 13.57
C VAL A 351 -9.02 3.15 12.89
N LEU A 352 -7.97 3.56 13.60
CA LEU A 352 -6.92 4.43 13.09
C LEU A 352 -6.16 3.82 11.90
N PHE A 353 -5.89 2.51 11.92
CA PHE A 353 -5.31 1.79 10.78
C PHE A 353 -6.33 1.44 9.68
N GLY A 354 -7.63 1.38 10.00
CA GLY A 354 -8.70 1.27 9.02
C GLY A 354 -8.81 2.53 8.17
N PHE A 355 -8.83 3.72 8.78
CA PHE A 355 -8.72 4.99 8.03
C PHE A 355 -7.43 5.10 7.24
N TRP A 356 -6.34 4.55 7.75
CA TRP A 356 -5.07 4.50 7.05
C TRP A 356 -5.16 3.69 5.75
N ALA A 357 -5.71 2.47 5.80
CA ALA A 357 -5.95 1.64 4.63
C ALA A 357 -6.91 2.29 3.64
N MET A 358 -7.99 2.89 4.14
CA MET A 358 -8.96 3.65 3.35
C MET A 358 -8.29 4.78 2.57
N ILE A 359 -7.43 5.58 3.22
CA ILE A 359 -6.69 6.68 2.57
C ILE A 359 -5.78 6.16 1.47
N THR A 360 -5.05 5.06 1.68
CA THR A 360 -4.19 4.49 0.64
C THR A 360 -4.99 4.06 -0.59
N LYS A 361 -6.14 3.40 -0.40
CA LYS A 361 -7.03 3.01 -1.50
C LYS A 361 -7.65 4.22 -2.21
N LEU A 362 -8.10 5.21 -1.43
CA LEU A 362 -8.69 6.45 -1.95
C LEU A 362 -7.67 7.24 -2.78
N SER A 363 -6.44 7.39 -2.30
CA SER A 363 -5.38 8.10 -3.02
C SER A 363 -5.06 7.45 -4.36
N LEU A 364 -5.03 6.12 -4.44
CA LEU A 364 -4.82 5.41 -5.69
C LEU A 364 -5.97 5.64 -6.67
N ALA A 365 -7.21 5.52 -6.19
CA ALA A 365 -8.40 5.75 -7.02
C ALA A 365 -8.47 7.20 -7.53
N LEU A 366 -8.19 8.18 -6.67
CA LEU A 366 -8.16 9.59 -7.05
C LEU A 366 -7.03 9.90 -8.04
N ALA A 367 -5.84 9.30 -7.88
CA ALA A 367 -4.75 9.49 -8.82
C ALA A 367 -5.15 8.99 -10.22
N VAL A 368 -5.73 7.79 -10.32
CA VAL A 368 -6.25 7.27 -11.60
C VAL A 368 -7.31 8.19 -12.18
N ALA A 369 -8.31 8.59 -11.38
CA ALA A 369 -9.38 9.47 -11.86
C ALA A 369 -8.82 10.81 -12.37
N ILE A 370 -7.99 11.51 -11.58
CA ILE A 370 -7.39 12.79 -11.95
C ILE A 370 -6.53 12.63 -13.21
N SER A 371 -5.69 11.59 -13.27
CA SER A 371 -4.81 11.33 -14.42
C SER A 371 -5.61 11.11 -15.70
N PHE A 372 -6.53 10.15 -15.71
CA PHE A 372 -7.20 9.72 -16.93
C PHE A 372 -8.25 10.73 -17.41
N ILE A 373 -9.02 11.33 -16.49
CA ILE A 373 -10.00 12.37 -16.86
C ILE A 373 -9.29 13.58 -17.47
N THR A 374 -8.12 13.98 -16.92
CA THR A 374 -7.37 15.10 -17.51
C THR A 374 -6.85 14.74 -18.90
N LEU A 375 -6.38 13.52 -19.13
CA LEU A 375 -5.95 13.06 -20.47
C LEU A 375 -7.09 12.96 -21.47
N GLU A 376 -8.29 12.59 -21.03
CA GLU A 376 -9.49 12.60 -21.86
C GLU A 376 -9.84 14.04 -22.30
N PHE A 377 -9.80 15.01 -21.38
CA PHE A 377 -10.01 16.42 -21.71
C PHE A 377 -8.93 17.03 -22.63
N THR A 378 -7.73 16.44 -22.67
CA THR A 378 -6.71 16.83 -23.63
C THR A 378 -6.83 16.10 -24.96
N ASN A 379 -7.87 15.30 -25.22
CA ASN A 379 -8.02 14.47 -26.41
C ASN A 379 -6.79 13.59 -26.67
N PHE A 380 -6.34 12.87 -25.64
CA PHE A 380 -5.20 11.96 -25.74
C PHE A 380 -5.47 10.82 -26.75
N GLU A 381 -4.59 10.69 -27.74
CA GLU A 381 -4.57 9.59 -28.71
C GLU A 381 -3.24 8.83 -28.64
N ASN A 382 -3.27 7.50 -28.76
CA ASN A 382 -2.07 6.67 -28.58
C ASN A 382 -1.02 6.82 -29.70
N GLU A 383 -1.44 7.17 -30.92
CA GLU A 383 -0.55 7.24 -32.09
C GLU A 383 -0.02 8.66 -32.33
N ASN A 384 -0.87 9.68 -32.16
CA ASN A 384 -0.54 11.09 -32.36
C ASN A 384 -0.84 11.89 -31.10
N ILE A 385 0.12 11.89 -30.16
CA ILE A 385 -0.01 12.68 -28.95
C ILE A 385 0.12 14.17 -29.25
N ASN A 386 -0.86 14.94 -28.78
CA ASN A 386 -0.81 16.40 -28.87
C ASN A 386 0.00 17.03 -27.73
N GLN A 387 0.43 18.27 -27.95
CA GLN A 387 1.26 19.02 -27.00
C GLN A 387 0.57 19.22 -25.63
N TYR A 388 -0.76 19.37 -25.62
CA TYR A 388 -1.53 19.49 -24.38
C TYR A 388 -1.48 18.23 -23.52
N SER A 389 -1.54 17.05 -24.15
CA SER A 389 -1.43 15.77 -23.47
C SER A 389 -0.01 15.53 -22.93
N ILE A 390 1.03 15.90 -23.68
CA ILE A 390 2.42 15.85 -23.18
C ILE A 390 2.56 16.71 -21.92
N PHE A 391 2.07 17.96 -21.99
CA PHE A 391 2.10 18.85 -20.84
C PHE A 391 1.30 18.29 -19.66
N ALA A 392 0.12 17.73 -19.90
CA ALA A 392 -0.69 17.09 -18.85
C ALA A 392 0.04 15.92 -18.20
N ILE A 393 0.67 15.03 -18.98
CA ILE A 393 1.47 13.92 -18.45
C ILE A 393 2.61 14.47 -17.60
N ILE A 394 3.39 15.44 -18.09
CA ILE A 394 4.52 16.03 -17.34
C ILE A 394 4.02 16.65 -16.03
N PHE A 395 2.97 17.48 -16.09
CA PHE A 395 2.42 18.17 -14.93
C PHE A 395 1.89 17.19 -13.86
N LEU A 396 1.09 16.20 -14.27
CA LEU A 396 0.48 15.22 -13.36
C LEU A 396 1.50 14.20 -12.85
N TYR A 397 2.47 13.80 -13.68
CA TYR A 397 3.51 12.86 -13.29
C TYR A 397 4.53 13.49 -12.34
N SER A 398 4.80 14.81 -12.41
CA SER A 398 5.90 15.43 -11.66
C SER A 398 5.51 16.65 -10.80
N ILE A 399 4.97 17.70 -11.40
CA ILE A 399 4.71 18.99 -10.73
C ILE A 399 3.64 18.85 -9.64
N LEU A 400 2.51 18.23 -9.97
CA LEU A 400 1.41 18.05 -9.01
C LEU A 400 1.82 17.17 -7.81
N PRO A 401 2.54 16.05 -7.98
CA PRO A 401 3.17 15.31 -6.88
C PRO A 401 4.07 16.15 -5.97
N ILE A 402 4.88 17.05 -6.53
CA ILE A 402 5.75 17.94 -5.74
C ILE A 402 4.89 18.88 -4.87
N ILE A 403 3.83 19.46 -5.43
CA ILE A 403 2.88 20.32 -4.70
C ILE A 403 2.25 19.54 -3.54
N PHE A 404 1.78 18.31 -3.78
CA PHE A 404 1.23 17.46 -2.73
C PHE A 404 2.27 17.07 -1.67
N LYS A 405 3.51 16.76 -2.05
CA LYS A 405 4.60 16.51 -1.09
C LYS A 405 4.91 17.74 -0.23
N ILE A 406 4.86 18.95 -0.78
CA ILE A 406 4.99 20.20 -0.01
C ILE A 406 3.84 20.34 1.00
N PHE A 407 2.58 20.10 0.59
CA PHE A 407 1.44 20.11 1.53
C PHE A 407 1.57 19.04 2.63
N SER A 408 2.14 17.89 2.30
CA SER A 408 2.47 16.86 3.29
C SER A 408 3.50 17.39 4.31
N ILE A 409 4.60 18.01 3.87
CA ILE A 409 5.60 18.61 4.76
C ILE A 409 4.96 19.68 5.65
N ILE A 410 4.16 20.59 5.10
CA ILE A 410 3.49 21.65 5.87
C ILE A 410 2.60 21.05 6.97
N SER A 411 1.86 19.99 6.63
CA SER A 411 1.01 19.26 7.57
C SER A 411 1.83 18.56 8.66
N LEU A 412 2.97 17.96 8.29
CA LEU A 412 3.89 17.32 9.22
C LEU A 412 4.60 18.29 10.15
N LEU A 413 5.05 19.44 9.66
CA LEU A 413 5.70 20.46 10.49
C LEU A 413 4.77 20.91 11.61
N LYS A 414 3.49 21.09 11.30
CA LYS A 414 2.43 21.43 12.26
C LYS A 414 2.01 20.23 13.13
N TYR A 415 2.34 19.00 12.77
CA TYR A 415 2.02 17.82 13.57
C TYR A 415 2.94 17.73 14.80
N GLN A 416 2.36 17.51 15.98
CA GLN A 416 3.08 17.25 17.23
C GLN A 416 2.41 16.05 17.92
N LEU A 417 3.24 15.11 18.39
CA LEU A 417 2.76 13.90 19.09
C LEU A 417 2.24 14.26 20.50
N THR A 418 2.92 15.17 21.19
CA THR A 418 2.51 15.76 22.48
C THR A 418 1.90 17.15 22.27
N LYS A 419 1.17 17.64 23.29
CA LYS A 419 0.61 19.01 23.32
C LYS A 419 1.68 20.08 23.10
#